data_AF-A0A1Y2EVI3-F1
#
_entry.id   AF-A0A1Y2EVI3-F1
#
_cell.length_a   1.000
_cell.length_b   1.000
_cell.length_c   1.000
_cell.angle_alpha   90.00
_cell.angle_beta   90.00
_cell.angle_gamma   90.00
#
_symmetry.space_group_name_H-M   'P 1'
#
loop_
_entity.id
_entity.type
_entity.pdbx_description
1 polymer ?
#
loop_
_entity_poly.entity_id
_entity_poly.type
_entity_poly.pdbx_seq_one_letter_code
_entity_poly.pdbx_strand_id
1 'polypeptide(L)'
;MAKQFTLEIETNYDLLEEVVKSILHTIFFHRIMVLVTPIEVQLKSGIHYVKVNDKKLEENINQKTKQFVNSINSNKNVKERIEVLFKKENIIWEQWNLDFVIKETNNQKIMENLENLLIKISDVSTYTNHIPQLKPNQEFLHEIIVKSNVWSKIRRMWSSP
;
A
#
# COMPACT_ATOMS: atom_id res chain seq x y z
N MET A 1 20.86 -3.86 4.01
CA MET A 1 19.81 -4.26 3.04
C MET A 1 18.50 -3.65 3.50
N ALA A 2 17.65 -3.19 2.57
CA ALA A 2 16.33 -2.67 2.92
C ALA A 2 15.49 -3.76 3.61
N LYS A 3 14.77 -3.40 4.67
CA LYS A 3 13.78 -4.31 5.28
C LYS A 3 12.61 -4.47 4.31
N GLN A 4 12.20 -5.71 4.05
CA GLN A 4 11.09 -5.99 3.15
C GLN A 4 9.94 -6.65 3.89
N PHE A 5 8.73 -6.19 3.60
CA PHE A 5 7.48 -6.78 4.04
C PHE A 5 6.67 -7.15 2.81
N THR A 6 6.03 -8.33 2.83
CA THR A 6 5.14 -8.78 1.76
C THR A 6 3.80 -9.14 2.36
N LEU A 7 2.74 -8.60 1.77
CA LEU A 7 1.36 -8.84 2.15
C LEU A 7 0.62 -9.42 0.93
N GLU A 8 -0.08 -10.53 1.12
CA GLU A 8 -1.04 -11.04 0.16
C GLU A 8 -2.44 -10.55 0.56
N ILE A 9 -3.11 -9.90 -0.37
CA ILE A 9 -4.33 -9.11 -0.14
C ILE A 9 -5.42 -9.63 -1.06
N GLU A 10 -6.49 -10.19 -0.49
CA GLU A 10 -7.63 -10.65 -1.28
C GLU A 10 -8.68 -9.54 -1.38
N THR A 11 -9.19 -9.28 -2.58
CA THR A 11 -10.28 -8.33 -2.80
C THR A 11 -11.04 -8.63 -4.09
N ASN A 12 -12.14 -7.93 -4.33
CA ASN A 12 -12.87 -7.90 -5.60
C ASN A 12 -12.85 -6.47 -6.17
N TYR A 13 -13.44 -6.27 -7.34
CA TYR A 13 -13.42 -4.97 -8.00
C TYR A 13 -14.15 -3.89 -7.19
N ASP A 14 -15.28 -4.23 -6.57
CA ASP A 14 -16.12 -3.30 -5.81
C ASP A 14 -15.44 -2.76 -4.55
N LEU A 15 -14.63 -3.58 -3.89
CA LEU A 15 -13.92 -3.22 -2.66
C LEU A 15 -12.46 -2.81 -2.90
N LEU A 16 -11.96 -2.90 -4.13
CA LEU A 16 -10.55 -2.68 -4.46
C LEU A 16 -10.05 -1.32 -3.99
N GLU A 17 -10.79 -0.25 -4.28
CA GLU A 17 -10.40 1.11 -3.89
C GLU A 17 -10.31 1.28 -2.37
N GLU A 18 -11.29 0.77 -1.63
CA GLU A 18 -11.36 0.86 -0.17
C GLU A 18 -10.24 0.07 0.50
N VAL A 19 -10.00 -1.16 0.03
CA VAL A 19 -8.92 -2.04 0.53
C VAL A 19 -7.54 -1.43 0.27
N VAL A 20 -7.29 -0.89 -0.92
CA VAL A 20 -6.00 -0.25 -1.25
C VAL A 20 -5.75 0.96 -0.36
N LYS A 21 -6.72 1.86 -0.21
CA LYS A 21 -6.55 3.09 0.61
C LYS A 21 -6.31 2.77 2.08
N SER A 22 -7.11 1.89 2.67
CA SER A 22 -6.99 1.51 4.09
C SER A 22 -5.63 0.91 4.43
N ILE A 23 -5.09 0.04 3.55
CA ILE A 23 -3.75 -0.52 3.70
C ILE A 23 -2.67 0.56 3.58
N LEU A 24 -2.73 1.40 2.54
CA LEU A 24 -1.75 2.46 2.34
C LEU A 24 -1.75 3.46 3.50
N HIS A 25 -2.91 3.94 3.92
CA HIS A 25 -3.03 4.87 5.03
C HIS A 25 -2.47 4.29 6.33
N THR A 26 -2.75 3.03 6.63
CA THR A 26 -2.22 2.36 7.83
C THR A 26 -0.70 2.25 7.78
N ILE A 27 -0.11 1.89 6.62
CA ILE A 27 1.36 1.86 6.46
C ILE A 27 1.96 3.25 6.69
N PHE A 28 1.38 4.30 6.08
CA PHE A 28 1.90 5.65 6.22
C PHE A 28 1.73 6.20 7.64
N PHE A 29 0.63 5.89 8.32
CA PHE A 29 0.44 6.29 9.72
C PHE A 29 1.59 5.83 10.63
N HIS A 30 2.12 4.62 10.38
CA HIS A 30 3.26 4.07 11.13
C HIS A 30 4.64 4.53 10.65
N ARG A 31 4.73 5.31 9.57
CA ARG A 31 6.00 5.63 8.90
C ARG A 31 6.22 7.11 8.60
N ILE A 32 5.19 7.93 8.74
CA ILE A 32 5.33 9.38 8.78
C ILE A 32 5.84 9.78 10.17
N MET A 33 7.09 10.28 10.22
CA MET A 33 7.81 10.58 11.47
C MET A 33 7.86 12.08 11.79
N VAL A 34 6.86 12.82 11.31
CA VAL A 34 6.67 14.24 11.62
C VAL A 34 5.43 14.41 12.50
N LEU A 35 5.31 15.59 13.12
CA LEU A 35 4.12 15.91 13.88
C LEU A 35 2.91 16.00 12.95
N VAL A 36 1.96 15.09 13.15
CA VAL A 36 0.74 15.02 12.34
C VAL A 36 -0.47 14.77 13.24
N THR A 37 -1.63 15.28 12.81
CA THR A 37 -2.90 14.94 13.46
C THR A 37 -3.43 13.61 12.91
N PRO A 38 -3.71 12.62 13.75
CA PRO A 38 -4.37 11.38 13.31
C PRO A 38 -5.84 11.64 13.00
N ILE A 39 -6.37 10.91 12.00
CA ILE A 39 -7.80 10.86 11.69
C ILE A 39 -8.24 9.41 11.73
N GLU A 40 -9.25 9.12 12.54
CA GLU A 40 -9.94 7.82 12.52
C GLU A 40 -10.91 7.77 11.34
N VAL A 41 -10.90 6.64 10.61
CA VAL A 41 -11.77 6.38 9.48
C VAL A 41 -12.49 5.06 9.71
N GLN A 42 -13.82 5.10 9.63
CA GLN A 42 -14.69 3.93 9.72
C GLN A 42 -15.15 3.50 8.31
N LEU A 43 -14.89 2.24 7.96
CA LEU A 43 -15.39 1.62 6.74
C LEU A 43 -16.85 1.18 6.91
N LYS A 44 -17.56 0.97 5.80
CA LYS A 44 -18.96 0.49 5.82
C LYS A 44 -19.12 -0.87 6.49
N SER A 45 -18.06 -1.69 6.47
CA SER A 45 -17.99 -2.98 7.16
C SER A 45 -17.93 -2.87 8.68
N GLY A 46 -17.68 -1.67 9.21
CA GLY A 46 -17.44 -1.43 10.64
C GLY A 46 -15.97 -1.52 11.05
N ILE A 47 -15.05 -1.80 10.12
CA ILE A 47 -13.60 -1.77 10.39
C ILE A 47 -13.13 -0.32 10.54
N HIS A 48 -12.27 -0.05 11.52
CA HIS A 48 -11.66 1.25 11.75
C HIS A 48 -10.16 1.21 11.42
N TYR A 49 -9.65 2.27 10.80
CA TYR A 49 -8.21 2.50 10.65
C TYR A 49 -7.87 3.96 10.89
N VAL A 50 -6.59 4.25 11.10
CA VAL A 50 -6.10 5.62 11.31
C VAL A 50 -5.30 6.06 10.09
N LYS A 51 -5.50 7.31 9.68
CA LYS A 51 -4.69 7.95 8.65
C LYS A 51 -4.05 9.25 9.15
N VAL A 52 -3.01 9.66 8.45
CA VAL A 52 -2.33 10.94 8.64
C VAL A 52 -3.17 12.06 8.01
N ASN A 53 -3.40 13.15 8.74
CA ASN A 53 -4.00 14.37 8.18
C ASN A 53 -2.99 15.18 7.35
N ASP A 54 -2.62 14.66 6.18
CA ASP A 54 -1.74 15.33 5.23
C ASP A 54 -2.39 15.32 3.84
N LYS A 55 -2.68 16.52 3.33
CA LYS A 55 -3.36 16.71 2.04
C LYS A 55 -2.54 16.19 0.86
N LYS A 56 -1.22 16.39 0.86
CA LYS A 56 -0.34 15.97 -0.24
C LYS A 56 -0.22 14.45 -0.27
N LEU A 57 -0.12 13.82 0.91
CA LEU A 57 -0.12 12.37 1.02
C LEU A 57 -1.47 11.78 0.57
N GLU A 58 -2.58 12.37 1.00
CA GLU A 58 -3.94 11.98 0.61
C GLU A 58 -4.13 12.07 -0.92
N GLU A 59 -3.70 13.17 -1.55
CA GLU A 59 -3.75 13.33 -3.00
C GLU A 59 -2.93 12.27 -3.74
N ASN A 60 -1.72 11.97 -3.25
CA ASN A 60 -0.86 10.94 -3.82
C ASN A 60 -1.46 9.53 -3.68
N ILE A 61 -1.98 9.17 -2.50
CA ILE A 61 -2.66 7.89 -2.27
C ILE A 61 -3.88 7.77 -3.19
N ASN A 62 -4.70 8.82 -3.32
CA ASN A 62 -5.87 8.82 -4.20
C ASN A 62 -5.47 8.66 -5.68
N GLN A 63 -4.46 9.40 -6.13
CA GLN A 63 -3.95 9.29 -7.50
C GLN A 63 -3.45 7.88 -7.81
N LYS A 64 -2.64 7.30 -6.92
CA LYS A 64 -2.03 5.97 -7.11
C LYS A 64 -3.05 4.86 -7.00
N THR A 65 -4.03 4.99 -6.11
CA THR A 65 -5.17 4.07 -6.02
C THR A 65 -5.97 4.09 -7.32
N LYS A 66 -6.32 5.28 -7.83
CA LYS A 66 -7.04 5.40 -9.10
C LYS A 66 -6.24 4.84 -10.27
N GLN A 67 -4.93 5.10 -10.33
CA GLN A 67 -4.03 4.50 -11.31
C GLN A 67 -4.07 2.97 -11.26
N PHE A 68 -4.05 2.40 -10.05
CA PHE A 68 -4.09 0.95 -9.85
C PHE A 68 -5.44 0.36 -10.25
N VAL A 69 -6.56 0.89 -9.74
CA VAL A 69 -7.91 0.42 -10.07
C VAL A 69 -8.15 0.46 -11.58
N ASN A 70 -7.77 1.54 -12.25
CA ASN A 70 -7.92 1.69 -13.71
C ASN A 70 -7.04 0.73 -14.52
N SER A 71 -5.97 0.18 -13.92
CA SER A 71 -5.13 -0.82 -14.57
C SER A 71 -5.71 -2.24 -14.52
N ILE A 72 -6.70 -2.48 -13.65
CA ILE A 72 -7.39 -3.76 -13.51
C ILE A 72 -8.57 -3.83 -14.46
N ASN A 73 -8.71 -4.97 -15.14
CA ASN A 73 -9.91 -5.30 -15.92
C ASN A 73 -10.86 -6.13 -15.06
N SER A 74 -12.08 -5.63 -14.82
CA SER A 74 -13.07 -6.20 -13.89
C SER A 74 -13.44 -7.66 -14.14
N ASN A 75 -13.26 -8.17 -15.36
CA ASN A 75 -13.77 -9.49 -15.76
C ASN A 75 -12.72 -10.62 -15.64
N LYS A 76 -11.62 -10.42 -14.89
CA LYS A 76 -10.54 -11.41 -14.79
C LYS A 76 -10.02 -11.54 -13.37
N ASN A 77 -9.78 -12.78 -12.97
CA ASN A 77 -8.93 -13.06 -11.81
C ASN A 77 -7.52 -12.58 -12.14
N VAL A 78 -7.05 -11.61 -11.37
CA VAL A 78 -5.82 -10.86 -11.67
C VAL A 78 -4.97 -10.78 -10.41
N LYS A 79 -3.65 -10.94 -10.59
CA LYS A 79 -2.65 -10.70 -9.56
C LYS A 79 -1.80 -9.51 -9.97
N GLU A 80 -1.82 -8.44 -9.18
CA GLU A 80 -1.02 -7.24 -9.42
C GLU A 80 -0.38 -6.75 -8.12
N ARG A 81 0.62 -5.87 -8.24
CA ARG A 81 1.41 -5.43 -7.10
C ARG A 81 1.47 -3.92 -7.00
N ILE A 82 1.34 -3.42 -5.77
CA ILE A 82 1.79 -2.08 -5.38
C ILE A 82 3.05 -2.24 -4.53
N GLU A 83 4.06 -1.40 -4.76
CA GLU A 83 5.23 -1.28 -3.90
C GLU A 83 5.19 0.07 -3.19
N VAL A 84 5.42 0.08 -1.87
CA VAL A 84 5.64 1.31 -1.10
C VAL A 84 7.09 1.31 -0.65
N LEU A 85 7.83 2.34 -1.02
CA LEU A 85 9.25 2.49 -0.70
C LEU A 85 9.44 3.64 0.29
N PHE A 86 10.23 3.43 1.33
CA PHE A 86 10.73 4.48 2.20
C PHE A 86 12.24 4.64 2.01
N LYS A 87 12.67 5.89 1.82
CA LYS A 87 14.02 6.26 1.40
C LYS A 87 14.61 7.34 2.31
N LYS A 88 15.93 7.25 2.53
CA LYS A 88 16.76 8.32 3.09
C LYS A 88 17.85 8.61 2.06
N GLU A 89 17.94 9.84 1.57
CA GLU A 89 18.98 10.25 0.60
C GLU A 89 19.03 9.30 -0.61
N ASN A 90 17.85 8.92 -1.14
CA ASN A 90 17.65 7.94 -2.22
C ASN A 90 18.01 6.48 -1.94
N ILE A 91 18.49 6.15 -0.74
CA ILE A 91 18.71 4.77 -0.30
C ILE A 91 17.42 4.25 0.33
N ILE A 92 16.89 3.14 -0.21
CA ILE A 92 15.71 2.45 0.33
C ILE A 92 16.10 1.76 1.63
N TRP A 93 15.39 2.07 2.71
CA TRP A 93 15.57 1.41 4.01
C TRP A 93 14.42 0.45 4.35
N GLU A 94 13.24 0.68 3.78
CA GLU A 94 12.09 -0.22 3.90
C GLU A 94 11.26 -0.27 2.61
N GLN A 95 10.74 -1.45 2.30
CA GLN A 95 9.86 -1.69 1.17
C GLN A 95 8.69 -2.61 1.57
N TRP A 96 7.48 -2.21 1.21
CA TRP A 96 6.27 -3.02 1.31
C TRP A 96 5.86 -3.50 -0.07
N ASN A 97 5.74 -4.81 -0.26
CA ASN A 97 5.19 -5.44 -1.44
C ASN A 97 3.75 -5.85 -1.14
N LEU A 98 2.80 -5.18 -1.78
CA LEU A 98 1.37 -5.39 -1.60
C LEU A 98 0.86 -6.19 -2.80
N ASP A 99 0.73 -7.51 -2.62
CA ASP A 99 0.30 -8.45 -3.63
C ASP A 99 -1.22 -8.60 -3.60
N PHE A 100 -1.90 -7.96 -4.54
CA PHE A 100 -3.36 -8.02 -4.64
C PHE A 100 -3.77 -9.21 -5.50
N VAL A 101 -4.66 -10.03 -4.94
CA VAL A 101 -5.38 -11.09 -5.64
C VAL A 101 -6.82 -10.61 -5.83
N ILE A 102 -7.11 -10.08 -7.02
CA ILE A 102 -8.44 -9.57 -7.39
C ILE A 102 -9.24 -10.74 -7.97
N LYS A 103 -10.33 -11.12 -7.29
CA LYS A 103 -11.23 -12.20 -7.70
C LYS A 103 -12.63 -11.96 -7.15
N GLU A 104 -13.64 -12.45 -7.84
CA GLU A 104 -15.00 -12.50 -7.31
C GLU A 104 -15.05 -13.42 -6.08
N THR A 105 -15.41 -12.87 -4.92
CA THR A 105 -15.50 -13.60 -3.66
C THR A 105 -16.43 -12.89 -2.68
N ASN A 106 -16.69 -13.54 -1.53
CA ASN A 106 -17.57 -12.98 -0.50
C ASN A 106 -16.92 -11.74 0.16
N ASN A 107 -17.64 -10.62 0.15
CA ASN A 107 -17.24 -9.36 0.79
C ASN A 107 -16.88 -9.55 2.28
N GLN A 108 -17.59 -10.41 3.01
CA GLN A 108 -17.27 -10.67 4.42
C GLN A 108 -15.85 -11.25 4.58
N LYS A 109 -15.47 -12.20 3.71
CA LYS A 109 -14.14 -12.80 3.74
C LYS A 109 -13.04 -11.79 3.37
N ILE A 110 -13.34 -10.88 2.43
CA ILE A 110 -12.44 -9.77 2.10
C ILE A 110 -12.24 -8.87 3.32
N MET A 111 -13.31 -8.52 4.03
CA MET A 111 -13.24 -7.66 5.21
C MET A 111 -12.48 -8.32 6.36
N GLU A 112 -12.72 -9.60 6.64
CA GLU A 112 -11.94 -10.38 7.62
C GLU A 112 -10.45 -10.44 7.23
N ASN A 113 -10.14 -10.62 5.93
CA ASN A 113 -8.75 -10.57 5.46
C ASN A 113 -8.14 -9.17 5.65
N LEU A 114 -8.87 -8.11 5.31
CA LEU A 114 -8.44 -6.72 5.49
C LEU A 114 -8.14 -6.42 6.95
N GLU A 115 -9.04 -6.71 7.88
CA GLU A 115 -8.85 -6.45 9.31
C GLU A 115 -7.57 -7.11 9.84
N ASN A 116 -7.36 -8.39 9.52
CA ASN A 116 -6.14 -9.13 9.87
C ASN A 116 -4.88 -8.48 9.27
N LEU A 117 -4.96 -7.96 8.04
CA LEU A 117 -3.84 -7.27 7.41
C LEU A 117 -3.52 -5.94 8.09
N LEU A 118 -4.53 -5.16 8.50
CA LEU A 118 -4.33 -3.89 9.20
C LEU A 118 -3.70 -4.10 10.59
N ILE A 119 -4.13 -5.14 11.31
CA ILE A 119 -3.51 -5.57 12.57
C ILE A 119 -2.06 -5.97 12.32
N LYS A 120 -1.81 -6.84 11.33
CA LYS A 120 -0.46 -7.29 10.98
C LYS A 120 0.48 -6.14 10.62
N ILE A 121 0.00 -5.14 9.86
CA ILE A 121 0.79 -3.93 9.53
C ILE A 121 1.20 -3.22 10.82
N SER A 122 0.27 -3.05 11.76
CA SER A 122 0.53 -2.38 13.03
C SER A 122 1.53 -3.16 13.88
N ASP A 123 1.39 -4.48 13.97
CA ASP A 123 2.30 -5.34 14.73
C ASP A 123 3.73 -5.28 14.18
N VAL A 124 3.90 -5.46 12.87
CA VAL A 124 5.25 -5.41 12.26
C VAL A 124 5.83 -4.00 12.26
N SER A 125 4.99 -2.96 12.35
CA SER A 125 5.42 -1.57 12.42
C SER A 125 6.13 -1.22 13.72
N THR A 126 5.94 -2.02 14.78
CA THR A 126 6.68 -1.91 16.05
C THR A 126 8.16 -2.26 15.93
N TYR A 127 8.54 -3.02 14.89
CA TYR A 127 9.94 -3.31 14.60
C TYR A 127 10.58 -2.10 13.91
N THR A 128 11.50 -1.43 14.62
CA THR A 128 12.08 -0.14 14.18
C THR A 128 13.61 -0.14 14.08
N ASN A 129 14.28 -1.26 14.37
CA ASN A 129 15.75 -1.33 14.42
C ASN A 129 16.44 -1.01 13.08
N HIS A 130 15.76 -1.19 11.95
CA HIS A 130 16.28 -0.90 10.62
C HIS A 130 16.03 0.54 10.16
N ILE A 131 15.27 1.33 10.93
CA ILE A 131 14.89 2.69 10.56
C ILE A 131 16.11 3.61 10.75
N PRO A 132 16.57 4.33 9.71
CA PRO A 132 17.71 5.23 9.83
C PRO A 132 17.43 6.40 10.79
N GLN A 133 18.47 6.96 11.39
CA GLN A 133 18.32 8.20 12.15
C GLN A 133 18.05 9.39 11.21
N LEU A 134 17.13 10.28 11.58
CA LEU A 134 16.87 11.54 10.91
C LEU A 134 17.64 12.67 11.58
N LYS A 135 18.13 13.63 10.77
CA LYS A 135 18.58 14.92 11.29
C LYS A 135 17.34 15.79 11.61
N PRO A 136 17.48 16.82 12.46
CA PRO A 136 16.41 17.80 12.66
C PRO A 136 15.92 18.36 11.32
N ASN A 137 14.60 18.51 11.18
CA ASN A 137 13.91 19.01 9.98
C ASN A 137 14.10 18.16 8.71
N GLN A 138 14.56 16.91 8.84
CA GLN A 138 14.63 15.97 7.74
C GLN A 138 13.44 15.01 7.79
N GLU A 139 12.81 14.77 6.64
CA GLU A 139 11.74 13.79 6.48
C GLU A 139 12.22 12.63 5.61
N PHE A 140 11.63 11.45 5.80
CA PHE A 140 11.84 10.35 4.87
C PHE A 140 11.10 10.61 3.57
N LEU A 141 11.78 10.34 2.46
CA LEU A 141 11.13 10.28 1.17
C LEU A 141 10.34 8.97 1.06
N HIS A 142 9.20 9.03 0.38
CA HIS A 142 8.39 7.85 0.13
C HIS A 142 7.89 7.83 -1.30
N GLU A 143 7.63 6.64 -1.82
CA GLU A 143 7.14 6.43 -3.18
C GLU A 143 6.15 5.27 -3.23
N ILE A 144 5.04 5.46 -3.94
CA ILE A 144 4.06 4.41 -4.24
C ILE A 144 4.20 4.06 -5.73
N ILE A 145 4.57 2.82 -6.01
CA ILE A 145 4.80 2.31 -7.35
C ILE A 145 3.71 1.30 -7.67
N VAL A 146 2.92 1.59 -8.69
CA VAL A 146 1.96 0.64 -9.26
C VAL A 146 2.66 -0.19 -10.32
N LYS A 147 2.86 -1.49 -10.06
CA LYS A 147 3.41 -2.43 -11.05
C LYS A 147 2.24 -3.02 -11.84
N SER A 148 2.02 -2.54 -13.05
CA SER A 148 1.07 -3.21 -13.96
C SER A 148 1.80 -4.31 -14.76
N ASN A 149 1.20 -5.49 -14.88
CA ASN A 149 1.70 -6.55 -15.78
C ASN A 149 1.68 -6.19 -17.27
N VAL A 150 1.03 -5.09 -17.68
CA VAL A 150 1.02 -4.65 -19.08
C VAL A 150 2.44 -4.32 -19.58
N TRP A 151 3.23 -3.62 -18.77
CA TRP A 151 4.60 -3.24 -19.12
C TRP A 151 5.59 -4.42 -19.08
N SER A 152 5.36 -5.42 -18.22
CA SER A 152 6.19 -6.64 -18.19
C SER A 152 5.92 -7.52 -19.42
N LYS A 153 4.67 -7.54 -19.93
CA LYS A 153 4.31 -8.23 -21.17
C LYS A 153 4.86 -7.54 -22.42
N ILE A 154 4.83 -6.21 -22.46
CA ILE A 154 5.46 -5.41 -23.53
C ILE A 154 6.98 -5.62 -23.51
N ARG A 155 7.66 -5.49 -22.37
CA ARG A 155 9.12 -5.77 -22.30
C ARG A 155 9.49 -7.16 -22.81
N ARG A 156 8.70 -8.20 -22.48
CA ARG A 156 8.93 -9.56 -23.01
C ARG A 156 8.75 -9.65 -24.53
N MET A 157 7.87 -8.86 -25.15
CA MET A 157 7.73 -8.81 -26.61
C MET A 157 8.94 -8.20 -27.32
N TRP A 158 9.63 -7.23 -26.70
CA TRP A 158 10.79 -6.55 -27.29
C TRP A 158 12.14 -7.13 -26.84
N SER A 159 12.13 -8.22 -26.06
CA SER A 159 13.35 -8.88 -25.54
C SER A 159 13.48 -10.34 -25.98
N SER A 160 12.69 -10.78 -26.95
CA SER A 160 12.94 -12.04 -27.67
C SER A 160 13.85 -11.74 -28.88
N PRO A 161 15.02 -12.39 -28.99
CA PRO A 161 15.87 -12.34 -30.19
C PRO A 161 15.13 -12.82 -31.45
#